data_AF-A0A0H5DNP6-F1
#
_entry.id   AF-A0A0H5DNP6-F1
#
_cell.length_a   1.000
_cell.length_b   1.000
_cell.length_c   1.000
_cell.angle_alpha   90.00
_cell.angle_beta   90.00
_cell.angle_gamma   90.00
#
_symmetry.space_group_name_H-M   'P 1'
#
loop_
_entity.id
_entity.type
_entity.pdbx_description
1 polymer ?
#
loop_
_entity_poly.entity_id
_entity_poly.type
_entity_poly.pdbx_seq_one_letter_code
_entity_poly.pdbx_strand_id
1 'polypeptide(L)'
;MNTQCPSCLSCGMPLEDKKDSKLGTDGKLYCVYCLRPDGSVKSYEEILEGCVCHLQQSQGLDPASAHDIADKMLKSLPFWTNMLREDK
;
A
#
# COMPACT_ATOMS: atom_id res chain seq x y z
N MET A 1 -21.87 -12.97 6.02
CA MET A 1 -20.42 -13.06 6.32
C MET A 1 -19.72 -12.12 5.36
N ASN A 2 -19.37 -10.90 5.79
CA ASN A 2 -18.57 -10.00 4.94
C ASN A 2 -17.12 -10.44 5.06
N THR A 3 -16.75 -11.45 4.28
CA THR A 3 -15.36 -11.88 4.13
C THR A 3 -14.65 -10.80 3.32
N GLN A 4 -14.21 -9.73 3.98
CA GLN A 4 -13.33 -8.75 3.37
C GLN A 4 -12.02 -9.48 3.03
N CYS A 5 -11.65 -9.52 1.76
CA CYS A 5 -10.37 -10.09 1.35
C CYS A 5 -9.24 -9.37 2.12
N PRO A 6 -8.27 -10.10 2.70
CA PRO A 6 -7.14 -9.48 3.38
C PRO A 6 -6.42 -8.55 2.39
N SER A 7 -6.10 -7.34 2.81
CA SER A 7 -5.42 -6.35 1.99
C SER A 7 -4.13 -5.87 2.64
N CYS A 8 -3.17 -5.47 1.81
CA CYS A 8 -1.92 -4.90 2.25
C CYS A 8 -2.20 -3.64 3.05
N LEU A 9 -1.74 -3.59 4.30
CA LEU A 9 -1.97 -2.44 5.18
C LEU A 9 -1.33 -1.15 4.66
N SER A 10 -0.31 -1.26 3.81
CA SER A 10 0.46 -0.14 3.30
C SER A 10 -0.01 0.40 1.95
N CYS A 11 -0.60 -0.41 1.08
CA CYS A 11 -1.05 0.07 -0.25
C CYS A 11 -2.48 -0.34 -0.63
N GLY A 12 -3.18 -1.09 0.23
CA GLY A 12 -4.55 -1.54 -0.02
C GLY A 12 -4.66 -2.68 -1.03
N MET A 13 -3.54 -3.17 -1.59
CA MET A 13 -3.53 -4.27 -2.55
C MET A 13 -4.18 -5.53 -1.96
N PRO A 14 -5.11 -6.19 -2.67
CA PRO A 14 -5.68 -7.47 -2.25
C PRO A 14 -4.58 -8.55 -2.11
N LEU A 15 -4.56 -9.25 -0.99
CA LEU A 15 -3.65 -10.36 -0.69
C LEU A 15 -4.37 -11.69 -0.93
N GLU A 16 -4.95 -11.85 -2.11
CA GLU A 16 -5.72 -13.04 -2.48
C GLU A 16 -4.82 -14.27 -2.64
N ASP A 17 -3.60 -14.06 -3.18
CA ASP A 17 -2.59 -15.11 -3.32
C ASP A 17 -1.53 -14.98 -2.22
N LYS A 18 -1.18 -16.11 -1.59
CA LYS A 18 -0.16 -16.12 -0.54
C LYS A 18 1.20 -15.69 -1.08
N LYS A 19 1.46 -15.89 -2.38
CA LYS A 19 2.73 -15.52 -3.03
C LYS A 19 2.95 -14.00 -3.09
N ASP A 20 1.86 -13.24 -3.13
CA ASP A 20 1.90 -11.78 -3.14
C ASP A 20 2.00 -11.19 -1.75
N SER A 21 1.90 -12.00 -0.69
CA SER A 21 1.94 -11.58 0.71
C SER A 21 3.21 -12.03 1.43
N LYS A 22 3.79 -11.17 2.26
CA LYS A 22 4.93 -11.50 3.12
C LYS A 22 4.84 -10.76 4.46
N LEU A 23 5.39 -11.35 5.51
CA LEU A 23 5.44 -10.76 6.84
C LEU A 23 6.55 -9.70 6.88
N GLY A 24 6.20 -8.48 7.30
CA GLY A 24 7.17 -7.42 7.55
C GLY A 24 7.87 -7.59 8.90
N THR A 25 8.91 -6.77 9.14
CA THR A 25 9.64 -6.74 10.42
C THR A 25 8.76 -6.39 11.63
N ASP A 26 7.67 -5.65 11.40
CA ASP A 26 6.64 -5.31 12.39
C ASP A 26 5.65 -6.47 12.69
N GLY A 27 5.84 -7.64 12.08
CA GLY A 27 4.98 -8.82 12.29
C GLY A 27 3.60 -8.71 11.61
N LYS A 28 3.38 -7.72 10.75
CA LYS A 28 2.15 -7.54 9.97
C LYS A 28 2.31 -8.05 8.52
N LEU A 29 1.20 -8.37 7.87
CA LEU A 29 1.16 -8.82 6.47
C LEU A 29 1.14 -7.63 5.51
N TYR A 30 2.04 -7.67 4.53
CA TYR A 30 2.16 -6.70 3.45
C TYR A 30 2.26 -7.42 2.10
N CYS A 31 2.02 -6.69 1.01
CA CYS A 31 2.36 -7.23 -0.28
C CYS A 31 3.89 -7.21 -0.50
N VAL A 32 4.40 -8.13 -1.31
CA VAL A 32 5.83 -8.23 -1.64
C VAL A 32 6.40 -6.94 -2.25
N TYR A 33 5.55 -6.14 -2.90
CA TYR A 33 5.95 -4.87 -3.53
C TYR A 33 6.16 -3.73 -2.52
N CYS A 34 5.48 -3.77 -1.38
CA CYS A 34 5.63 -2.77 -0.31
C CYS A 34 6.80 -3.10 0.64
N LEU A 35 7.32 -4.32 0.59
CA LEU A 35 8.44 -4.74 1.42
C LEU A 35 9.76 -4.59 0.66
N ARG A 36 10.80 -4.25 1.42
CA ARG A 36 12.18 -4.34 0.99
C ARG A 36 12.70 -5.77 1.15
N PRO A 37 13.82 -6.12 0.51
CA PRO A 37 14.45 -7.43 0.66
C PRO A 37 14.76 -7.79 2.12
N ASP A 38 15.10 -6.81 2.96
CA ASP A 38 15.35 -6.96 4.40
C ASP A 38 14.08 -7.14 5.25
N GLY A 39 12.90 -6.96 4.65
CA GLY A 39 11.60 -7.12 5.32
C GLY A 39 11.05 -5.84 5.96
N SER A 40 11.78 -4.71 5.89
CA SER A 40 11.19 -3.40 6.22
C SER A 40 10.18 -2.96 5.16
N VAL A 41 9.20 -2.16 5.58
CA VAL A 41 8.24 -1.52 4.66
C VAL A 41 8.93 -0.33 3.98
N LYS A 42 8.70 -0.14 2.69
CA LYS A 42 9.17 1.03 1.93
C LYS A 42 8.58 2.33 2.47
N SER A 43 9.21 3.46 2.13
CA SER A 43 8.70 4.77 2.55
C SER A 43 7.35 5.09 1.89
N TYR A 44 6.64 6.07 2.45
CA TYR A 44 5.39 6.56 1.88
C TYR A 44 5.58 7.00 0.43
N GLU A 45 6.65 7.75 0.14
CA GLU A 45 6.97 8.26 -1.20
C GLU A 45 7.23 7.13 -2.19
N GLU A 46 8.04 6.13 -1.84
CA GLU A 46 8.33 4.99 -2.71
C GLU A 46 7.07 4.18 -3.04
N ILE A 47 6.18 4.01 -2.06
CA ILE A 47 4.92 3.28 -2.25
C ILE A 47 3.93 4.10 -3.08
N LEU A 48 3.88 5.42 -2.85
CA LEU A 48 3.10 6.35 -3.65
C LEU A 48 3.51 6.30 -5.12
N GLU A 49 4.80 6.43 -5.43
CA GLU A 49 5.30 6.34 -6.81
C GLU A 49 4.96 4.99 -7.46
N GLY A 50 5.08 3.89 -6.72
CA GLY A 50 4.68 2.56 -7.20
C GLY A 50 3.18 2.47 -7.51
N CYS A 51 2.33 3.01 -6.63
CA CYS A 51 0.88 3.06 -6.84
C CYS A 51 0.51 3.95 -8.04
N VAL A 52 1.17 5.09 -8.20
CA VAL A 52 0.97 5.99 -9.35
C VAL A 52 1.34 5.30 -10.66
N CYS A 53 2.48 4.62 -10.69
CA CYS A 53 2.90 3.83 -11.85
C CYS A 53 1.88 2.72 -12.17
N HIS A 54 1.40 2.00 -11.16
CA HIS A 54 0.40 0.96 -11.34
C HIS A 54 -0.95 1.50 -11.84
N LEU A 55 -1.42 2.64 -11.32
CA LEU A 55 -2.67 3.27 -11.75
C LEU A 55 -2.58 3.79 -13.19
N GLN A 56 -1.44 4.35 -13.60
CA GLN A 56 -1.21 4.72 -14.99
C GLN A 56 -1.28 3.49 -15.91
N GLN A 57 -0.61 2.39 -15.54
CA GLN A 57 -0.53 1.19 -16.37
C GLN A 57 -1.84 0.39 -16.42
N SER A 58 -2.54 0.27 -15.29
CA SER A 58 -3.73 -0.58 -15.19
C SER A 58 -5.03 0.16 -15.52
N GLN A 59 -5.12 1.46 -15.22
CA GLN A 59 -6.34 2.27 -15.40
C GLN A 59 -6.20 3.33 -16.50
N GLY A 60 -5.02 3.50 -17.09
CA GLY A 60 -4.78 4.51 -18.14
C GLY A 60 -4.92 5.95 -17.65
N LEU A 61 -4.73 6.17 -16.34
CA LEU A 61 -4.82 7.50 -15.74
C LEU A 61 -3.61 8.36 -16.11
N ASP A 62 -3.82 9.67 -16.24
CA ASP A 62 -2.72 10.64 -16.33
C ASP A 62 -1.95 10.71 -15.00
N PRO A 63 -0.62 10.95 -15.01
CA PRO A 63 0.22 11.07 -13.82
C PRO A 63 -0.36 11.93 -12.69
N ALA A 64 -0.94 13.10 -12.99
CA ALA A 64 -1.47 13.97 -11.94
C ALA A 64 -2.71 13.37 -11.26
N SER A 65 -3.59 12.74 -12.05
CA SER A 65 -4.79 12.07 -11.53
C SER A 65 -4.42 10.79 -10.76
N ALA A 66 -3.49 10.01 -11.30
CA ALA A 66 -2.97 8.82 -10.63
C ALA A 66 -2.33 9.17 -9.28
N HIS A 67 -1.58 10.28 -9.22
CA HIS A 67 -0.98 10.78 -8.00
C HIS A 67 -2.02 11.19 -6.94
N ASP A 68 -3.01 12.01 -7.30
CA ASP A 68 -4.06 12.43 -6.37
C ASP A 68 -4.85 11.24 -5.82
N ILE A 69 -5.20 10.27 -6.69
CA ILE A 69 -5.92 9.06 -6.30
C ILE A 69 -5.05 8.19 -5.37
N ALA A 70 -3.79 7.94 -5.73
CA ALA A 70 -2.89 7.14 -4.92
C ALA A 70 -2.65 7.78 -3.55
N ASP A 71 -2.38 9.08 -3.48
CA ASP A 71 -2.15 9.80 -2.22
C ASP A 71 -3.37 9.73 -1.30
N LYS A 72 -4.56 9.99 -1.83
CA LYS A 72 -5.81 9.88 -1.05
C LYS A 72 -6.06 8.47 -0.56
N MET A 73 -5.82 7.47 -1.41
CA MET A 73 -5.96 6.06 -1.06
C MET A 73 -5.00 5.70 0.07
N LEU A 74 -3.71 6.01 -0.07
CA LEU A 74 -2.70 5.70 0.93
C LEU A 74 -3.00 6.36 2.28
N LYS A 75 -3.36 7.65 2.31
CA LYS A 75 -3.72 8.36 3.55
C LYS A 75 -4.89 7.73 4.31
N SER A 76 -5.79 7.05 3.60
CA SER A 76 -6.94 6.36 4.21
C SER A 76 -6.60 5.00 4.82
N LEU A 77 -5.41 4.47 4.56
CA LEU A 77 -5.02 3.14 5.04
C LEU A 77 -4.51 3.19 6.49
N PRO A 78 -4.84 2.18 7.31
CA PRO A 78 -4.56 2.18 8.74
C PRO A 78 -3.07 2.27 9.06
N PHE A 79 -2.19 1.74 8.20
CA PHE A 79 -0.73 1.83 8.40
C PHE A 79 -0.25 3.29 8.43
N TRP A 80 -0.75 4.12 7.52
CA TRP A 80 -0.36 5.53 7.43
C TRP A 80 -1.18 6.40 8.37
N THR A 81 -2.47 6.13 8.51
CA THR A 81 -3.32 6.91 9.43
C THR A 81 -2.86 6.82 10.88
N ASN A 82 -2.42 5.63 11.35
CA ASN A 82 -1.90 5.53 12.73
C ASN A 82 -0.57 6.26 12.90
N MET A 83 0.34 6.20 11.91
CA MET A 83 1.59 6.97 11.95
C MET A 83 1.38 8.49 11.90
N LEU A 84 0.27 8.95 11.30
CA LEU A 84 -0.10 10.37 11.23
C LEU A 84 -0.89 10.86 12.45
N ARG A 85 -1.23 9.99 13.42
CA ARG A 85 -1.99 10.33 14.64
C ARG A 85 -1.14 10.51 15.89
N GLU A 86 0.15 10.19 15.84
CA GLU A 86 1.08 10.45 16.96
C GLU A 86 1.55 11.91 17.04
N ASP A 87 1.02 12.81 16.19
CA ASP A 87 1.30 14.25 16.20
C ASP A 87 0.07 15.11 16.59
N LYS A 88 -0.80 14.64 17.50
CA LYS A 88 -1.84 15.52 18.07
C LYS A 88 -2.20 15.26 19.53
#